data_AF-A0A9P5Z260-F1
#
_entry.id   AF-A0A9P5Z260-F1
#
_cell.length_a   1.000
_cell.length_b   1.000
_cell.length_c   1.000
_cell.angle_alpha   90.00
_cell.angle_beta   90.00
_cell.angle_gamma   90.00
#
_symmetry.space_group_name_H-M   'P 1'
#
loop_
_entity.id
_entity.type
_entity.pdbx_description
1 polymer ?
#
loop_
_entity_poly.entity_id
_entity_poly.type
_entity_poly.pdbx_seq_one_letter_code
_entity_poly.pdbx_strand_id
1 'polypeptide(L)'
;MDPAYLNKKIVDLSDAELIALGFLGENVAPGVKRIVDKVKADPDRLGTVTCFMVDCLKSMYPQDATQPPASPPPPASPTPPASPTPPASPTPHASPTLPASPTPPTSPTLSEVETPYSELSNDLDARTIVAPDLISKYEMNFWYHGVSGNPPKLMWRSDFETNPFPIPPPRTNFYKIPTKTAHGVFNTPLNDVWDYVAPRILASIKAHGLKYSALSTVRFSTVEAGKDETLGPVVVWIAVRPNTTNAGAVRDATPDILHILADVQITDVVVEWYEASVVRL
;
A
#
# COMPACT_ATOMS: atom_id res chain seq x y z
N MET A 1 -27.22 0.13 12.31
CA MET A 1 -27.50 1.16 11.28
C MET A 1 -28.44 0.57 10.26
N ASP A 2 -29.34 1.37 9.72
CA ASP A 2 -30.28 0.96 8.67
C ASP A 2 -29.52 0.61 7.36
N PRO A 3 -29.68 -0.60 6.79
CA PRO A 3 -29.05 -0.98 5.54
C PRO A 3 -29.41 -0.07 4.35
N ALA A 4 -30.59 0.55 4.37
CA ALA A 4 -30.99 1.50 3.34
C ALA A 4 -30.17 2.79 3.41
N TYR A 5 -29.84 3.25 4.61
CA TYR A 5 -28.95 4.38 4.83
C TYR A 5 -27.52 4.11 4.34
N LEU A 6 -26.96 2.94 4.67
CA LEU A 6 -25.57 2.60 4.34
C LEU A 6 -25.30 2.56 2.83
N ASN A 7 -26.30 2.14 2.04
CA ASN A 7 -26.21 2.03 0.59
C ASN A 7 -26.66 3.29 -0.16
N LYS A 8 -27.18 4.30 0.56
CA LYS A 8 -27.60 5.56 -0.06
C LYS A 8 -26.37 6.30 -0.60
N LYS A 9 -26.43 6.72 -1.86
CA LYS A 9 -25.31 7.42 -2.51
C LYS A 9 -25.28 8.87 -2.09
N ILE A 10 -24.09 9.42 -1.93
CA ILE A 10 -23.90 10.82 -1.55
C ILE A 10 -24.46 11.77 -2.61
N VAL A 11 -24.38 11.39 -3.89
CA VAL A 11 -24.93 12.17 -5.00
C VAL A 11 -26.46 12.28 -4.98
N ASP A 12 -27.14 11.34 -4.33
CA ASP A 12 -28.60 11.30 -4.21
C ASP A 12 -29.10 12.08 -2.98
N LEU A 13 -28.21 12.70 -2.20
CA LEU A 13 -28.53 13.48 -1.01
C LEU A 13 -28.59 14.97 -1.31
N SER A 14 -29.60 15.63 -0.78
CA SER A 14 -29.66 17.09 -0.73
C SER A 14 -28.66 17.67 0.28
N ASP A 15 -28.31 18.95 0.13
CA ASP A 15 -27.41 19.64 1.07
C ASP A 15 -27.95 19.67 2.50
N ALA A 16 -29.27 19.76 2.66
CA ALA A 16 -29.90 19.68 3.97
C ALA A 16 -29.70 18.30 4.62
N GLU A 17 -29.80 17.21 3.84
CA GLU A 17 -29.53 15.85 4.33
C GLU A 17 -28.04 15.66 4.65
N LEU A 18 -27.14 16.16 3.80
CA LEU A 18 -25.70 16.10 4.05
C LEU A 18 -25.30 16.87 5.32
N ILE A 19 -25.93 18.01 5.59
CA ILE A 19 -25.73 18.77 6.83
C ILE A 19 -26.28 17.98 8.03
N ALA A 20 -27.50 17.44 7.93
CA ALA A 20 -28.12 16.67 9.00
C ALA A 20 -27.31 15.41 9.38
N LEU A 21 -26.63 14.79 8.40
CA LEU A 21 -25.73 13.66 8.60
C LEU A 21 -24.32 14.07 9.08
N GLY A 22 -24.04 15.37 9.10
CA GLY A 22 -22.73 15.92 9.47
C GLY A 22 -21.63 15.60 8.45
N PHE A 23 -22.01 15.49 7.17
CA PHE A 23 -21.09 15.38 6.03
C PHE A 23 -20.78 16.73 5.39
N LEU A 24 -21.59 17.75 5.68
CA LEU A 24 -21.39 19.13 5.26
C LEU A 24 -21.63 20.10 6.45
N GLY A 25 -20.91 21.22 6.49
CA GLY A 25 -21.00 22.22 7.57
C GLY A 25 -19.64 22.73 8.06
N GLU A 26 -19.65 23.68 9.00
CA GLU A 26 -18.42 24.31 9.54
C GLU A 26 -17.58 23.37 10.42
N ASN A 27 -18.21 22.40 11.08
CA ASN A 27 -17.56 21.48 12.03
C ASN A 27 -17.29 20.08 11.46
N VAL A 28 -17.28 19.95 10.13
CA VAL A 28 -17.04 18.66 9.46
C VAL A 28 -15.54 18.44 9.27
N ALA A 29 -15.09 17.21 9.53
CA ALA A 29 -13.70 16.83 9.32
C ALA A 29 -13.25 17.19 7.88
N PRO A 30 -12.07 17.81 7.69
CA PRO A 30 -11.64 18.29 6.37
C PRO A 30 -11.65 17.19 5.28
N GLY A 31 -11.32 15.95 5.65
CA GLY A 31 -11.36 14.80 4.74
C GLY A 31 -12.77 14.45 4.26
N VAL A 32 -13.75 14.49 5.16
CA VAL A 32 -15.16 14.23 4.85
C VAL A 32 -15.71 15.31 3.91
N LYS A 33 -15.47 16.58 4.23
CA LYS A 33 -15.89 17.70 3.38
C LYS A 33 -15.29 17.60 1.97
N ARG A 34 -13.99 17.32 1.87
CA ARG A 34 -13.28 17.17 0.59
C ARG A 34 -13.87 16.06 -0.28
N ILE A 35 -14.33 14.96 0.31
CA ILE A 35 -14.90 13.84 -0.45
C ILE A 35 -16.30 14.17 -0.96
N VAL A 36 -17.13 14.82 -0.14
CA VAL A 36 -18.48 15.27 -0.53
C VAL A 36 -18.39 16.31 -1.65
N ASP A 37 -17.50 17.29 -1.52
CA ASP A 37 -17.30 18.33 -2.55
C ASP A 37 -16.86 17.72 -3.88
N LYS A 38 -15.97 16.71 -3.85
CA LYS A 38 -15.54 15.99 -5.06
C LYS A 38 -16.65 15.17 -5.70
N VAL A 39 -17.47 14.47 -4.91
CA VAL A 39 -18.61 13.70 -5.43
C VAL A 39 -19.63 14.63 -6.11
N LYS A 40 -19.88 15.82 -5.53
CA LYS A 40 -20.78 16.81 -6.14
C LYS A 40 -20.21 17.45 -7.40
N ALA A 41 -18.89 17.64 -7.47
CA ALA A 41 -18.22 18.20 -8.64
C ALA A 41 -18.10 17.22 -9.82
N ASP A 42 -18.05 15.92 -9.56
CA ASP A 42 -17.85 14.86 -10.58
C ASP A 42 -18.73 13.62 -10.28
N PRO A 43 -20.06 13.75 -10.43
CA PRO A 43 -21.00 12.68 -10.10
C PRO A 43 -20.89 11.46 -11.04
N ASP A 44 -20.42 11.65 -12.28
CA ASP A 44 -20.29 10.56 -13.25
C ASP A 44 -19.18 9.58 -12.85
N ARG A 45 -18.10 10.08 -12.23
CA ARG A 45 -16.97 9.24 -11.80
C ARG A 45 -17.05 8.81 -10.34
N LEU A 46 -17.75 9.56 -9.50
CA LEU A 46 -17.80 9.34 -8.04
C LEU A 46 -19.22 9.09 -7.50
N GLY A 47 -20.22 8.93 -8.36
CA GLY A 47 -21.61 8.67 -7.98
C GLY A 47 -21.87 7.31 -7.30
N THR A 48 -20.83 6.48 -7.14
CA THR A 48 -20.91 5.22 -6.38
C THR A 48 -20.54 5.38 -4.90
N VAL A 49 -20.09 6.57 -4.47
CA VAL A 49 -19.75 6.82 -3.07
C VAL A 49 -21.01 6.83 -2.22
N THR A 50 -21.06 5.98 -1.19
CA THR A 50 -22.22 5.81 -0.30
C THR A 50 -22.00 6.47 1.07
N CYS A 51 -23.10 6.66 1.82
CA CYS A 51 -23.05 7.14 3.21
C CYS A 51 -22.12 6.29 4.09
N PHE A 52 -22.11 4.97 3.90
CA PHE A 52 -21.21 4.08 4.64
C PHE A 52 -19.73 4.45 4.43
N MET A 53 -19.31 4.69 3.18
CA MET A 53 -17.93 5.05 2.87
C MET A 53 -17.52 6.38 3.52
N VAL A 54 -18.45 7.35 3.57
CA VAL A 54 -18.21 8.66 4.18
C VAL A 54 -18.24 8.57 5.71
N ASP A 55 -19.11 7.76 6.31
CA ASP A 55 -19.11 7.50 7.76
C ASP A 55 -17.85 6.77 8.23
N CYS A 56 -17.35 5.81 7.43
CA CYS A 56 -16.05 5.20 7.68
C CYS A 56 -14.95 6.27 7.73
N LEU A 57 -14.94 7.21 6.78
CA LEU A 57 -14.00 8.33 6.76
C LEU A 57 -14.17 9.25 7.97
N LYS A 58 -15.41 9.56 8.37
CA LYS A 58 -15.74 10.35 9.55
C LYS A 58 -15.22 9.70 10.84
N SER A 59 -15.31 8.37 10.95
CA SER A 59 -14.79 7.61 12.10
C SER A 59 -13.27 7.62 12.21
N MET A 60 -12.54 7.92 11.12
CA MET A 60 -11.08 8.02 11.11
C MET A 60 -10.56 9.38 11.63
N TYR A 61 -11.44 10.37 11.82
CA TYR A 61 -11.12 11.64 12.45
C TYR A 61 -11.76 11.68 13.85
N PRO A 62 -11.01 11.40 14.93
CA PRO A 62 -11.57 11.56 16.28
C PRO A 62 -11.98 13.03 16.44
N GLN A 63 -13.27 13.26 16.68
CA GLN A 63 -13.73 14.57 17.12
C GLN A 63 -13.14 14.84 18.49
N ASP A 64 -12.46 15.97 18.66
CA ASP A 64 -12.11 16.47 19.99
C ASP A 64 -13.38 16.53 20.84
N ALA A 65 -13.34 15.86 21.99
CA ALA A 65 -14.48 15.58 22.85
C ALA A 65 -14.93 16.81 23.66
N THR A 66 -15.29 17.91 23.00
CA THR A 66 -15.81 19.12 23.66
C THR A 66 -17.25 19.46 23.31
N GLN A 67 -17.97 18.62 22.55
CA GLN A 67 -19.38 18.91 22.21
C GLN A 67 -20.37 17.91 22.84
N PRO A 68 -21.42 18.39 23.54
CA PRO A 68 -22.46 17.51 24.09
C PRO A 68 -23.26 16.83 22.97
N PRO A 69 -23.73 15.59 23.16
CA PRO A 69 -24.48 14.86 22.15
C PRO A 69 -25.82 15.55 21.85
N ALA A 70 -26.07 15.83 20.57
CA ALA A 70 -27.36 16.31 20.10
C ALA A 70 -28.41 15.18 20.19
N SER A 71 -29.62 15.56 20.61
CA SER A 71 -30.75 14.64 20.86
C SER A 71 -31.22 13.90 19.60
N PRO A 72 -31.72 12.66 19.74
CA PRO A 72 -32.16 11.86 18.59
C PRO A 72 -33.47 12.41 17.96
N PRO A 73 -33.62 12.33 16.62
CA PRO A 73 -34.84 12.72 15.93
C PRO A 73 -36.00 11.71 16.11
N PRO A 74 -37.26 12.15 15.98
CA PRO A 74 -38.44 11.29 16.22
C PRO A 74 -38.67 10.28 15.09
N PRO A 75 -39.36 9.14 15.38
CA PRO A 75 -39.55 8.07 14.42
C PRO A 75 -40.59 8.42 13.33
N ALA A 76 -40.27 8.08 12.08
CA ALA A 76 -41.18 8.21 10.94
C ALA A 76 -42.20 7.06 10.89
N SER A 77 -43.45 7.39 10.53
CA SER A 77 -44.58 6.46 10.38
C SER A 77 -44.47 5.59 9.11
N PRO A 78 -45.06 4.38 9.10
CA PRO A 78 -44.87 3.39 8.04
C PRO A 78 -45.77 3.63 6.81
N THR A 79 -45.24 3.36 5.61
CA THR A 79 -45.99 3.31 4.35
C THR A 79 -46.30 1.84 3.97
N PRO A 80 -47.52 1.49 3.51
CA PRO A 80 -47.92 0.12 3.17
C PRO A 80 -47.48 -0.34 1.75
N PRO A 81 -47.59 -1.65 1.44
CA PRO A 81 -46.67 -2.36 0.53
C PRO A 81 -47.14 -2.48 -0.94
N ALA A 82 -46.19 -2.91 -1.77
CA ALA A 82 -46.27 -3.16 -3.20
C ALA A 82 -47.27 -4.26 -3.61
N SER A 83 -47.73 -4.18 -4.86
CA SER A 83 -48.51 -5.21 -5.57
C SER A 83 -47.74 -5.79 -6.76
N PRO A 84 -48.10 -7.01 -7.24
CA PRO A 84 -47.15 -8.01 -7.73
C PRO A 84 -47.00 -8.08 -9.25
N THR A 85 -45.86 -8.66 -9.66
CA THR A 85 -45.44 -9.03 -11.02
C THR A 85 -46.27 -10.20 -11.59
N PRO A 86 -46.49 -10.28 -12.93
CA PRO A 86 -46.89 -11.52 -13.61
C PRO A 86 -45.71 -12.24 -14.30
N PRO A 87 -45.83 -13.55 -14.63
CA PRO A 87 -44.70 -14.40 -15.02
C PRO A 87 -44.52 -14.68 -16.52
N ALA A 88 -43.26 -14.96 -16.86
CA ALA A 88 -42.61 -15.84 -17.85
C ALA A 88 -43.30 -16.31 -19.15
N SER A 89 -42.51 -16.30 -20.25
CA SER A 89 -42.47 -17.35 -21.31
C SER A 89 -41.33 -17.11 -22.34
N PRO A 90 -40.93 -18.09 -23.20
CA PRO A 90 -39.56 -18.62 -23.24
C PRO A 90 -38.71 -18.32 -24.50
N THR A 91 -37.44 -18.76 -24.42
CA THR A 91 -36.37 -19.00 -25.44
C THR A 91 -36.85 -19.58 -26.78
N PRO A 92 -36.10 -19.58 -27.92
CA PRO A 92 -34.67 -19.96 -28.03
C PRO A 92 -33.82 -19.33 -29.19
N HIS A 93 -32.50 -19.54 -29.17
CA HIS A 93 -31.70 -20.23 -30.21
C HIS A 93 -30.20 -19.90 -30.14
N ALA A 94 -29.40 -20.89 -30.52
CA ALA A 94 -27.97 -21.01 -30.31
C ALA A 94 -27.13 -20.72 -31.57
N SER A 95 -25.86 -20.36 -31.30
CA SER A 95 -24.63 -20.58 -32.10
C SER A 95 -24.38 -19.69 -33.33
N PRO A 96 -23.12 -19.53 -33.82
CA PRO A 96 -21.89 -20.25 -33.48
C PRO A 96 -20.63 -19.39 -33.17
N THR A 97 -19.60 -20.12 -32.72
CA THR A 97 -18.24 -19.74 -32.32
C THR A 97 -17.33 -19.38 -33.50
N LEU A 98 -16.39 -18.43 -33.31
CA LEU A 98 -15.19 -18.23 -34.13
C LEU A 98 -13.95 -17.94 -33.24
N PRO A 99 -12.71 -18.18 -33.73
CA PRO A 99 -11.60 -18.67 -32.92
C PRO A 99 -10.68 -17.59 -32.32
N ALA A 100 -9.80 -18.07 -31.44
CA ALA A 100 -8.93 -17.37 -30.52
C ALA A 100 -7.92 -16.39 -31.13
N SER A 101 -7.68 -15.31 -30.39
CA SER A 101 -6.50 -14.44 -30.50
C SER A 101 -5.81 -14.40 -29.12
N PRO A 102 -4.47 -14.32 -29.05
CA PRO A 102 -3.69 -14.66 -27.87
C PRO A 102 -3.88 -13.64 -26.73
N THR A 103 -4.05 -14.14 -25.51
CA THR A 103 -4.10 -13.34 -24.28
C THR A 103 -2.73 -12.75 -23.95
N PRO A 104 -2.65 -11.45 -23.61
CA PRO A 104 -1.46 -10.87 -22.97
C PRO A 104 -1.25 -11.49 -21.58
N PRO A 105 -0.02 -11.45 -21.01
CA PRO A 105 0.28 -12.12 -19.76
C PRO A 105 -0.63 -11.61 -18.63
N THR A 106 -1.26 -12.56 -17.94
CA THR A 106 -2.14 -12.36 -16.79
C THR A 106 -1.41 -11.56 -15.72
N SER A 107 -1.83 -10.32 -15.50
CA SER A 107 -1.48 -9.61 -14.27
C SER A 107 -2.04 -10.38 -13.07
N PRO A 108 -1.34 -10.47 -11.94
CA PRO A 108 -1.86 -11.15 -10.76
C PRO A 108 -3.18 -10.52 -10.31
N THR A 109 -4.10 -11.39 -9.89
CA THR A 109 -5.45 -11.00 -9.49
C THR A 109 -5.38 -10.31 -8.13
N LEU A 110 -6.03 -9.15 -8.01
CA LEU A 110 -6.04 -8.28 -6.81
C LEU A 110 -6.28 -9.05 -5.48
N SER A 111 -7.05 -10.14 -5.53
CA SER A 111 -7.35 -11.00 -4.39
C SER A 111 -6.14 -11.69 -3.75
N GLU A 112 -5.06 -11.96 -4.51
CA GLU A 112 -3.89 -12.70 -4.02
C GLU A 112 -2.98 -11.84 -3.12
N VAL A 113 -3.06 -10.50 -3.23
CA VAL A 113 -2.35 -9.55 -2.36
C VAL A 113 -3.19 -9.18 -1.13
N GLU A 114 -4.53 -9.17 -1.26
CA GLU A 114 -5.44 -8.88 -0.14
C GLU A 114 -5.45 -9.98 0.94
N THR A 115 -5.23 -11.24 0.57
CA THR A 115 -5.16 -12.37 1.51
C THR A 115 -3.98 -12.28 2.48
N PRO A 116 -2.71 -12.19 2.03
CA PRO A 116 -1.57 -12.08 2.93
C PRO A 116 -1.59 -10.77 3.73
N TYR A 117 -2.16 -9.69 3.18
CA TYR A 117 -2.36 -8.46 3.93
C TYR A 117 -3.33 -8.63 5.10
N SER A 118 -4.49 -9.25 4.87
CA SER A 118 -5.49 -9.44 5.92
C SER A 118 -4.98 -10.35 7.05
N GLU A 119 -4.20 -11.37 6.71
CA GLU A 119 -3.60 -12.27 7.70
C GLU A 119 -2.50 -11.57 8.51
N LEU A 120 -1.47 -11.02 7.85
CA LEU A 120 -0.33 -10.39 8.53
C LEU A 120 -0.70 -9.07 9.20
N SER A 121 -1.70 -8.35 8.69
CA SER A 121 -2.20 -7.14 9.34
C SER A 121 -2.95 -7.50 10.62
N ASN A 122 -3.69 -8.59 10.72
CA ASN A 122 -4.40 -8.89 11.97
C ASN A 122 -3.53 -9.62 13.01
N ASP A 123 -2.36 -10.14 12.61
CA ASP A 123 -1.40 -10.82 13.48
C ASP A 123 -0.46 -9.82 14.21
N LEU A 124 -0.57 -9.75 15.54
CA LEU A 124 0.29 -8.92 16.40
C LEU A 124 1.76 -9.40 16.41
N ASP A 125 1.99 -10.70 16.26
CA ASP A 125 3.32 -11.28 16.22
C ASP A 125 4.02 -10.99 14.89
N ALA A 126 3.24 -10.84 13.81
CA ALA A 126 3.78 -10.43 12.51
C ALA A 126 4.27 -8.98 12.50
N ARG A 127 3.72 -8.11 13.35
CA ARG A 127 4.06 -6.68 13.44
C ARG A 127 5.19 -6.40 14.41
N THR A 128 5.50 -7.33 15.30
CA THR A 128 6.57 -7.20 16.28
C THR A 128 7.81 -7.91 15.78
N ILE A 129 8.99 -7.39 16.10
CA ILE A 129 10.23 -8.11 15.85
C ILE A 129 10.36 -9.20 16.92
N VAL A 130 10.25 -10.45 16.48
CA VAL A 130 10.41 -11.62 17.34
C VAL A 130 11.78 -12.21 17.06
N ALA A 131 12.61 -12.37 18.08
CA ALA A 131 13.92 -13.00 17.94
C ALA A 131 13.76 -14.40 17.28
N PRO A 132 14.60 -14.78 16.29
CA PRO A 132 15.85 -14.16 15.87
C PRO A 132 15.72 -13.15 14.72
N ASP A 133 14.50 -12.80 14.31
CA ASP A 133 14.29 -11.91 13.17
C ASP A 133 14.78 -10.48 13.50
N LEU A 134 15.23 -9.76 12.48
CA LEU A 134 15.69 -8.37 12.58
C LEU A 134 14.71 -7.36 11.97
N ILE A 135 13.76 -7.86 11.19
CA ILE A 135 12.71 -7.11 10.52
C ILE A 135 11.39 -7.82 10.84
N SER A 136 10.32 -7.07 11.09
CA SER A 136 9.00 -7.68 11.35
C SER A 136 8.53 -8.45 10.11
N LYS A 137 7.76 -9.54 10.29
CA LYS A 137 7.17 -10.28 9.15
C LYS A 137 6.32 -9.35 8.28
N TYR A 138 5.62 -8.40 8.89
CA TYR A 138 4.82 -7.41 8.17
C TYR A 138 5.71 -6.55 7.26
N GLU A 139 6.77 -5.94 7.78
CA GLU A 139 7.69 -5.12 6.99
C GLU A 139 8.42 -5.95 5.91
N MET A 140 8.86 -7.17 6.25
CA MET A 140 9.50 -8.09 5.31
C MET A 140 8.67 -8.33 4.04
N ASN A 141 7.35 -8.46 4.18
CA ASN A 141 6.45 -8.75 3.07
C ASN A 141 5.92 -7.50 2.36
N PHE A 142 5.85 -6.35 3.04
CA PHE A 142 5.19 -5.15 2.51
C PHE A 142 6.12 -3.98 2.22
N TRP A 143 7.41 -4.05 2.54
CA TRP A 143 8.36 -2.97 2.27
C TRP A 143 8.37 -2.56 0.79
N TYR A 144 8.38 -3.53 -0.14
CA TYR A 144 8.38 -3.30 -1.59
C TYR A 144 6.98 -3.37 -2.23
N HIS A 145 5.91 -3.21 -1.43
CA HIS A 145 4.55 -3.21 -1.96
C HIS A 145 4.42 -2.20 -3.11
N GLY A 146 3.88 -2.63 -4.26
CA GLY A 146 3.74 -1.80 -5.46
C GLY A 146 4.84 -1.95 -6.51
N VAL A 147 6.03 -2.43 -6.14
CA VAL A 147 7.16 -2.57 -7.09
C VAL A 147 6.85 -3.61 -8.18
N SER A 148 6.16 -4.69 -7.82
CA SER A 148 5.61 -5.67 -8.75
C SER A 148 4.42 -6.37 -8.10
N GLY A 149 3.71 -7.23 -8.85
CA GLY A 149 2.60 -8.00 -8.31
C GLY A 149 3.02 -9.09 -7.30
N ASN A 150 4.30 -9.50 -7.32
CA ASN A 150 4.89 -10.39 -6.31
C ASN A 150 6.27 -9.81 -5.92
N PRO A 151 6.29 -8.77 -5.08
CA PRO A 151 7.52 -8.08 -4.75
C PRO A 151 8.47 -8.98 -3.94
N PRO A 152 9.80 -8.77 -4.04
CA PRO A 152 10.74 -9.53 -3.25
C PRO A 152 10.57 -9.27 -1.75
N LYS A 153 11.07 -10.19 -0.92
CA LYS A 153 11.04 -10.04 0.53
C LYS A 153 12.27 -9.27 1.01
N LEU A 154 12.03 -8.24 1.83
CA LEU A 154 13.10 -7.48 2.48
C LEU A 154 13.79 -8.35 3.53
N MET A 155 15.12 -8.37 3.53
CA MET A 155 15.92 -9.05 4.55
C MET A 155 16.49 -8.08 5.58
N TRP A 156 17.01 -6.94 5.14
CA TRP A 156 17.61 -5.92 5.99
C TRP A 156 17.75 -4.60 5.24
N ARG A 157 17.76 -3.48 5.97
CA ARG A 157 18.04 -2.15 5.43
C ARG A 157 18.84 -1.31 6.42
N SER A 158 19.75 -0.49 5.91
CA SER A 158 20.65 0.30 6.76
C SER A 158 19.96 1.46 7.49
N ASP A 159 18.83 1.94 6.98
CA ASP A 159 18.03 3.03 7.56
C ASP A 159 16.92 2.51 8.50
N PHE A 160 17.02 1.25 8.95
CA PHE A 160 16.01 0.59 9.76
C PHE A 160 15.60 1.41 10.99
N GLU A 161 16.57 2.01 11.70
CA GLU A 161 16.32 2.81 12.91
C GLU A 161 15.81 4.23 12.64
N THR A 162 16.20 4.82 11.50
CA THR A 162 15.94 6.23 11.18
C THR A 162 14.68 6.43 10.33
N ASN A 163 14.20 5.37 9.68
CA ASN A 163 13.07 5.38 8.77
C ASN A 163 12.10 4.24 9.13
N PRO A 164 11.26 4.37 10.16
CA PRO A 164 10.39 3.29 10.58
C PRO A 164 9.33 2.96 9.51
N PHE A 165 9.11 1.67 9.24
CA PHE A 165 8.02 1.26 8.35
C PHE A 165 6.68 1.47 9.06
N PRO A 166 5.68 2.10 8.41
CA PRO A 166 4.44 2.43 9.09
C PRO A 166 3.62 1.16 9.36
N ILE A 167 3.44 0.87 10.66
CA ILE A 167 2.61 -0.23 11.14
C ILE A 167 1.22 0.33 11.47
N PRO A 168 0.14 -0.19 10.86
CA PRO A 168 -1.20 0.25 11.20
C PRO A 168 -1.50 0.00 12.68
N PRO A 169 -2.14 0.94 13.40
CA PRO A 169 -2.66 0.66 14.73
C PRO A 169 -3.60 -0.55 14.70
N PRO A 170 -3.63 -1.38 15.77
CA PRO A 170 -4.58 -2.48 15.87
C PRO A 170 -6.02 -1.97 15.61
N ARG A 171 -6.82 -2.74 14.85
CA ARG A 171 -8.22 -2.42 14.49
C ARG A 171 -8.41 -1.27 13.49
N THR A 172 -7.35 -0.89 12.76
CA THR A 172 -7.49 0.03 11.61
C THR A 172 -7.97 -0.73 10.39
N ASN A 173 -9.30 -0.80 10.22
CA ASN A 173 -9.89 -1.26 8.97
C ASN A 173 -9.60 -0.18 7.91
N PHE A 174 -9.07 -0.54 6.74
CA PHE A 174 -8.71 0.37 5.63
C PHE A 174 -7.35 1.09 5.67
N TYR A 175 -6.40 0.66 6.51
CA TYR A 175 -5.02 1.12 6.31
C TYR A 175 -4.53 0.71 4.91
N LYS A 176 -4.00 1.67 4.15
CA LYS A 176 -3.41 1.41 2.83
C LYS A 176 -1.90 1.37 2.99
N ILE A 177 -1.31 0.25 2.61
CA ILE A 177 0.14 0.09 2.58
C ILE A 177 0.73 1.12 1.61
N PRO A 178 1.81 1.81 1.98
CA PRO A 178 2.55 2.65 1.05
C PRO A 178 2.87 1.89 -0.23
N THR A 179 2.64 2.51 -1.38
CA THR A 179 2.96 1.91 -2.68
C THR A 179 4.27 2.48 -3.18
N LYS A 180 5.24 1.62 -3.49
CA LYS A 180 6.54 2.00 -4.02
C LYS A 180 6.61 1.80 -5.53
N THR A 181 7.27 2.74 -6.21
CA THR A 181 7.71 2.58 -7.60
C THR A 181 9.22 2.65 -7.64
N ALA A 182 9.86 1.67 -8.29
CA ALA A 182 11.30 1.63 -8.48
C ALA A 182 11.70 2.50 -9.67
N HIS A 183 12.66 3.41 -9.45
CA HIS A 183 13.22 4.29 -10.46
C HIS A 183 14.73 4.05 -10.59
N GLY A 184 15.25 4.15 -11.81
CA GLY A 184 16.69 4.17 -12.02
C GLY A 184 17.35 5.40 -11.38
N VAL A 185 18.60 5.25 -10.98
CA VAL A 185 19.40 6.35 -10.43
C VAL A 185 20.19 6.99 -11.55
N PHE A 186 19.90 8.26 -11.84
CA PHE A 186 20.56 9.05 -12.87
C PHE A 186 21.00 10.41 -12.31
N ASN A 187 22.05 10.98 -12.90
CA ASN A 187 22.56 12.32 -12.57
C ASN A 187 22.88 12.50 -11.07
N THR A 188 23.46 11.48 -10.44
CA THR A 188 23.95 11.55 -9.05
C THR A 188 25.46 11.34 -9.01
N PRO A 189 26.16 11.85 -7.97
CA PRO A 189 27.59 11.58 -7.79
C PRO A 189 27.93 10.08 -7.73
N LEU A 190 26.98 9.23 -7.33
CA LEU A 190 27.14 7.77 -7.35
C LEU A 190 27.34 7.23 -8.77
N ASN A 191 26.71 7.82 -9.78
CA ASN A 191 26.84 7.37 -11.17
C ASN A 191 28.28 7.53 -11.70
N ASP A 192 28.95 8.64 -11.34
CA ASP A 192 30.32 8.95 -11.77
C ASP A 192 31.35 7.97 -11.17
N VAL A 193 30.99 7.32 -10.07
CA VAL A 193 31.89 6.46 -9.30
C VAL A 193 31.52 4.98 -9.31
N TRP A 194 30.37 4.65 -9.88
CA TRP A 194 29.79 3.31 -9.79
C TRP A 194 30.70 2.22 -10.36
N ASP A 195 31.40 2.49 -11.47
CA ASP A 195 32.25 1.52 -12.17
C ASP A 195 33.42 1.00 -11.30
N TYR A 196 33.87 1.78 -10.32
CA TYR A 196 34.93 1.36 -9.40
C TYR A 196 34.41 1.04 -7.99
N VAL A 197 33.26 1.57 -7.58
CA VAL A 197 32.60 1.26 -6.30
C VAL A 197 31.94 -0.13 -6.34
N ALA A 198 31.18 -0.44 -7.40
CA ALA A 198 30.44 -1.69 -7.48
C ALA A 198 31.34 -2.93 -7.34
N PRO A 199 32.51 -3.02 -7.99
CA PRO A 199 33.43 -4.14 -7.78
C PRO A 199 33.94 -4.25 -6.33
N ARG A 200 34.18 -3.13 -5.64
CA ARG A 200 34.60 -3.14 -4.21
C ARG A 200 33.48 -3.67 -3.32
N ILE A 201 32.24 -3.25 -3.58
CA ILE A 201 31.05 -3.77 -2.88
C ILE A 201 30.96 -5.28 -3.11
N LEU A 202 31.02 -5.76 -4.36
CA LEU A 202 30.98 -7.19 -4.66
C LEU A 202 32.11 -7.98 -3.98
N ALA A 203 33.31 -7.41 -3.88
CA ALA A 203 34.43 -8.01 -3.17
C ALA A 203 34.15 -8.12 -1.65
N SER A 204 33.59 -7.08 -1.04
CA SER A 204 33.16 -7.11 0.37
C SER A 204 32.07 -8.17 0.61
N ILE A 205 31.03 -8.20 -0.22
CA ILE A 205 29.96 -9.23 -0.16
C ILE A 205 30.56 -10.63 -0.19
N LYS A 206 31.51 -10.88 -1.10
CA LYS A 206 32.19 -12.16 -1.22
C LYS A 206 33.07 -12.48 -0.01
N ALA A 207 33.75 -11.49 0.57
CA ALA A 207 34.56 -11.66 1.77
C ALA A 207 33.71 -12.09 2.99
N HIS A 208 32.46 -11.62 3.06
CA HIS A 208 31.46 -12.06 4.03
C HIS A 208 30.81 -13.42 3.70
N GLY A 209 31.25 -14.10 2.64
CA GLY A 209 30.70 -15.39 2.22
C GLY A 209 29.29 -15.32 1.64
N LEU A 210 28.77 -14.13 1.36
CA LEU A 210 27.41 -13.92 0.87
C LEU A 210 27.32 -14.23 -0.63
N LYS A 211 26.26 -14.94 -1.03
CA LYS A 211 26.00 -15.30 -2.42
C LYS A 211 24.99 -14.34 -3.03
N TYR A 212 25.46 -13.25 -3.64
CA TYR A 212 24.58 -12.32 -4.34
C TYR A 212 24.04 -12.89 -5.67
N SER A 213 22.89 -12.36 -6.09
CA SER A 213 22.25 -12.60 -7.39
C SER A 213 22.27 -11.35 -8.27
N ALA A 214 22.14 -10.16 -7.66
CA ALA A 214 22.10 -8.87 -8.36
C ALA A 214 22.61 -7.74 -7.45
N LEU A 215 23.19 -6.72 -8.06
CA LEU A 215 23.60 -5.47 -7.44
C LEU A 215 23.12 -4.33 -8.35
N SER A 216 22.30 -3.43 -7.81
CA SER A 216 21.70 -2.34 -8.58
C SER A 216 21.60 -1.06 -7.75
N THR A 217 21.45 0.07 -8.44
CA THR A 217 21.13 1.36 -7.81
C THR A 217 19.70 1.74 -8.18
N VAL A 218 18.90 2.06 -7.17
CA VAL A 218 17.46 2.38 -7.34
C VAL A 218 17.09 3.57 -6.46
N ARG A 219 16.06 4.31 -6.85
CA ARG A 219 15.30 5.19 -5.95
C ARG A 219 13.87 4.71 -5.90
N PHE A 220 13.29 4.67 -4.71
CA PHE A 220 11.87 4.38 -4.58
C PHE A 220 11.10 5.68 -4.43
N SER A 221 10.11 5.90 -5.27
CA SER A 221 9.05 6.84 -4.93
C SER A 221 7.99 6.12 -4.10
N THR A 222 7.44 6.79 -3.10
CA THR A 222 6.44 6.21 -2.19
C THR A 222 5.18 7.05 -2.22
N VAL A 223 4.04 6.41 -2.46
CA VAL A 223 2.71 7.02 -2.41
C VAL A 223 1.98 6.47 -1.20
N GLU A 224 1.58 7.36 -0.30
CA GLU A 224 0.78 7.04 0.88
C GLU A 224 -0.63 7.63 0.75
N ALA A 225 -1.61 7.03 1.43
CA ALA A 225 -2.99 7.50 1.38
C ALA A 225 -3.11 8.96 1.84
N GLY A 226 -3.54 9.82 0.92
CA GLY A 226 -3.76 11.24 1.20
C GLY A 226 -2.50 12.10 1.24
N LYS A 227 -1.33 11.55 0.87
CA LYS A 227 -0.07 12.30 0.73
C LYS A 227 0.38 12.33 -0.73
N ASP A 228 1.17 13.35 -1.04
CA ASP A 228 1.85 13.43 -2.34
C ASP A 228 2.97 12.39 -2.42
N GLU A 229 3.35 12.05 -3.65
CA GLU A 229 4.45 11.13 -3.93
C GLU A 229 5.77 11.69 -3.38
N THR A 230 6.46 10.91 -2.56
CA THR A 230 7.76 11.27 -2.00
C THR A 230 8.86 10.45 -2.65
N LEU A 231 9.93 11.11 -3.10
CA LEU A 231 11.10 10.43 -3.65
C LEU A 231 12.09 10.12 -2.52
N GLY A 232 12.40 8.84 -2.35
CA GLY A 232 13.35 8.36 -1.34
C GLY A 232 14.82 8.60 -1.72
N PRO A 233 15.75 8.27 -0.80
CA PRO A 233 17.18 8.38 -1.03
C PRO A 233 17.63 7.39 -2.11
N VAL A 234 18.88 7.54 -2.55
CA VAL A 234 19.53 6.52 -3.40
C VAL A 234 19.69 5.23 -2.59
N VAL A 235 19.30 4.11 -3.18
CA VAL A 235 19.40 2.79 -2.57
C VAL A 235 20.37 1.93 -3.38
N VAL A 236 21.37 1.37 -2.70
CA VAL A 236 22.13 0.21 -3.21
C VAL A 236 21.30 -1.03 -2.89
N TRP A 237 20.66 -1.57 -3.92
CA TRP A 237 19.67 -2.63 -3.81
C TRP A 237 20.26 -3.97 -4.22
N ILE A 238 20.43 -4.84 -3.23
CA ILE A 238 21.24 -6.06 -3.33
C ILE A 238 20.35 -7.29 -3.19
N ALA A 239 20.30 -8.09 -4.25
CA ALA A 239 19.65 -9.40 -4.21
C ALA A 239 20.63 -10.46 -3.73
N VAL A 240 20.23 -11.28 -2.76
CA VAL A 240 20.94 -12.51 -2.37
C VAL A 240 20.21 -13.75 -2.86
N ARG A 241 20.97 -14.81 -3.10
CA ARG A 241 20.40 -16.08 -3.54
C ARG A 241 19.50 -16.67 -2.47
N PRO A 242 18.34 -17.21 -2.86
CA PRO A 242 17.42 -17.74 -1.87
C PRO A 242 18.01 -18.87 -1.04
N ASN A 243 17.67 -18.88 0.25
CA ASN A 243 18.11 -19.87 1.24
C ASN A 243 19.64 -19.98 1.40
N THR A 244 20.41 -18.93 1.07
CA THR A 244 21.88 -18.94 1.20
C THR A 244 22.42 -18.07 2.32
N THR A 245 21.58 -17.23 2.95
CA THR A 245 21.98 -16.31 4.02
C THR A 245 20.77 -15.93 4.89
N ASN A 246 20.98 -15.10 5.91
CA ASN A 246 19.95 -14.59 6.81
C ASN A 246 20.14 -13.09 7.07
N ALA A 247 19.15 -12.46 7.71
CA ALA A 247 19.14 -11.02 8.01
C ALA A 247 20.37 -10.57 8.83
N GLY A 248 20.82 -11.37 9.79
CA GLY A 248 21.99 -11.05 10.64
C GLY A 248 23.27 -10.96 9.82
N ALA A 249 23.51 -11.94 8.94
CA ALA A 249 24.71 -11.95 8.10
C ALA A 249 24.76 -10.75 7.12
N VAL A 250 23.62 -10.37 6.52
CA VAL A 250 23.58 -9.19 5.63
C VAL A 250 23.67 -7.86 6.42
N ARG A 251 23.11 -7.79 7.64
CA ARG A 251 23.33 -6.66 8.55
C ARG A 251 24.81 -6.50 8.85
N ASP A 252 25.49 -7.58 9.23
CA ASP A 252 26.89 -7.54 9.65
C ASP A 252 27.84 -7.18 8.49
N ALA A 253 27.45 -7.47 7.25
CA ALA A 253 28.18 -7.05 6.04
C ALA A 253 27.92 -5.59 5.61
N THR A 254 26.83 -4.98 6.09
CA THR A 254 26.40 -3.64 5.64
C THR A 254 27.37 -2.51 5.99
N PRO A 255 28.00 -2.48 7.20
CA PRO A 255 28.97 -1.42 7.54
C PRO A 255 30.15 -1.30 6.56
N ASP A 256 30.67 -2.41 6.05
CA ASP A 256 31.78 -2.39 5.08
C ASP A 256 31.36 -1.75 3.75
N ILE A 257 30.13 -2.02 3.30
CA ILE A 257 29.56 -1.42 2.09
C ILE A 257 29.39 0.08 2.28
N LEU A 258 28.86 0.50 3.43
CA LEU A 258 28.72 1.92 3.78
C LEU A 258 30.08 2.61 3.87
N HIS A 259 31.12 1.94 4.39
CA HIS A 259 32.48 2.47 4.42
C HIS A 259 33.06 2.67 3.01
N ILE A 260 32.87 1.70 2.11
CA ILE A 260 33.29 1.81 0.71
C ILE A 260 32.64 3.02 0.02
N LEU A 261 31.36 3.29 0.30
CA LEU A 261 30.64 4.46 -0.21
C LEU A 261 31.12 5.77 0.43
N ALA A 262 31.36 5.76 1.75
CA ALA A 262 31.85 6.93 2.47
C ALA A 262 33.28 7.34 2.03
N ASP A 263 34.16 6.39 1.71
CA ASP A 263 35.51 6.64 1.18
C ASP A 263 35.49 7.51 -0.07
N VAL A 264 34.42 7.42 -0.86
CA VAL A 264 34.22 8.18 -2.10
C VAL A 264 33.24 9.34 -1.91
N GLN A 265 33.00 9.73 -0.65
CA GLN A 265 32.12 10.84 -0.25
C GLN A 265 30.64 10.64 -0.65
N ILE A 266 30.21 9.40 -0.81
CA ILE A 266 28.81 9.05 -1.02
C ILE A 266 28.22 8.64 0.33
N THR A 267 27.57 9.59 1.00
CA THR A 267 27.05 9.39 2.37
C THR A 267 25.52 9.35 2.46
N ASP A 268 24.81 9.90 1.47
CA ASP A 268 23.34 9.90 1.39
C ASP A 268 22.82 8.70 0.58
N VAL A 269 23.13 7.50 1.07
CA VAL A 269 22.74 6.23 0.44
C VAL A 269 22.26 5.24 1.49
N VAL A 270 21.20 4.51 1.15
CA VAL A 270 20.70 3.38 1.93
C VAL A 270 21.13 2.07 1.27
N VAL A 271 21.53 1.08 2.06
CA VAL A 271 21.79 -0.28 1.57
C VAL A 271 20.60 -1.15 1.95
N GLU A 272 19.96 -1.76 0.96
CA GLU A 272 18.83 -2.65 1.15
C GLU A 272 19.11 -4.04 0.56
N TRP A 273 18.78 -5.07 1.34
CA TRP A 273 18.99 -6.46 1.01
C TRP A 273 17.66 -7.18 0.84
N TYR A 274 17.54 -7.97 -0.21
CA TYR A 274 16.35 -8.77 -0.47
C TYR A 274 16.70 -10.13 -1.04
N GLU A 275 15.78 -11.07 -0.88
CA GLU A 275 15.93 -12.42 -1.42
C GLU A 275 15.35 -12.48 -2.83
N ALA A 276 16.18 -12.83 -3.82
CA ALA A 276 15.71 -13.06 -5.18
C ALA A 276 16.64 -13.98 -5.99
N SER A 277 16.01 -14.82 -6.81
CA SER A 277 16.71 -15.55 -7.87
C SER A 277 16.68 -14.72 -9.15
N VAL A 278 17.84 -14.32 -9.65
CA VAL A 278 17.90 -13.79 -11.02
C VAL A 278 17.94 -14.98 -11.97
N VAL A 279 16.80 -15.26 -12.60
CA VAL A 279 16.79 -16.10 -13.80
C VAL A 279 17.13 -15.19 -14.96
N ARG A 280 18.22 -15.50 -15.67
CA ARG A 280 18.55 -14.83 -16.93
C ARG A 280 17.45 -15.23 -17.93
N LEU A 281 16.59 -14.28 -18.29
CA LEU A 281 15.57 -14.45 -19.34
C LEU A 281 16.23 -14.50 -20.72
#